data_AF-A0A1C5PSG3-F1
#
_entry.id   AF-A0A1C5PSG3-F1
#
_cell.length_a   1.000
_cell.length_b   1.000
_cell.length_c   1.000
_cell.angle_alpha   90.00
_cell.angle_beta   90.00
_cell.angle_gamma   90.00
#
_symmetry.space_group_name_H-M   'P 1'
#
loop_
_entity.id
_entity.type
_entity.pdbx_description
1 polymer ?
#
loop_
_entity_poly.entity_id
_entity_poly.type
_entity_poly.pdbx_seq_one_letter_code
_entity_poly.pdbx_strand_id
1 'polypeptide(L)'
;MKLNKEKFLKTELGGDLQECVTAWDRWLTELRKMGQGCVSQEYHETRKAADWCQAQWEVYQTVMRQFYGIDYHFSRTDEYFGVCTEGGEDWLFKVERGK
;
A
#
# COMPACT_ATOMS: atom_id res chain seq x y z
N MET A 1 -18.62 2.02 14.08
CA MET A 1 -18.22 0.63 14.44
C MET A 1 -16.71 0.65 14.68
N LYS A 2 -16.19 0.05 15.75
CA LYS A 2 -14.72 -0.01 15.96
C LYS A 2 -14.13 -1.12 15.08
N LEU A 3 -13.16 -0.78 14.23
CA LEU A 3 -12.48 -1.75 13.36
C LEU A 3 -11.69 -2.77 14.21
N ASN A 4 -11.99 -4.05 14.06
CA ASN A 4 -11.12 -5.12 14.53
C ASN A 4 -10.14 -5.47 13.40
N LYS A 5 -8.89 -5.01 13.53
CA LYS A 5 -7.87 -5.09 12.47
C LYS A 5 -7.54 -6.52 12.07
N GLU A 6 -7.32 -7.39 13.05
CA GLU A 6 -6.98 -8.80 12.79
C GLU A 6 -8.12 -9.50 12.04
N LYS A 7 -9.36 -9.29 12.48
CA LYS A 7 -10.53 -9.86 11.79
C LYS A 7 -10.69 -9.26 10.39
N PHE A 8 -10.51 -7.95 10.25
CA PHE A 8 -10.60 -7.27 8.96
C PHE A 8 -9.58 -7.79 7.95
N LEU A 9 -8.31 -7.93 8.34
CA LEU A 9 -7.25 -8.44 7.45
C LEU A 9 -7.48 -9.88 6.99
N LYS A 10 -8.33 -10.65 7.68
CA LYS A 10 -8.75 -12.00 7.26
C LYS A 10 -10.01 -12.00 6.37
N THR A 11 -10.61 -10.85 6.10
CA THR A 11 -11.71 -10.71 5.13
C THR A 11 -11.15 -10.55 3.72
N GLU A 12 -11.97 -10.80 2.69
CA GLU A 12 -11.61 -10.55 1.28
C GLU A 12 -11.13 -9.11 1.05
N LEU A 13 -11.94 -8.12 1.47
CA LEU A 13 -11.57 -6.70 1.36
C LEU A 13 -10.24 -6.37 2.06
N GLY A 14 -10.02 -6.90 3.27
CA GLY A 14 -8.81 -6.62 4.03
C GLY A 14 -7.57 -7.32 3.44
N GLY A 15 -7.73 -8.55 2.94
CA GLY A 15 -6.71 -9.30 2.23
C GLY A 15 -6.30 -8.59 0.94
N ASP A 16 -7.28 -8.23 0.10
CA ASP A 16 -7.03 -7.54 -1.17
C ASP A 16 -6.36 -6.18 -0.97
N LEU A 17 -6.75 -5.45 0.08
CA LEU A 17 -6.09 -4.19 0.46
C LEU A 17 -4.61 -4.44 0.82
N GLN A 18 -4.34 -5.45 1.65
CA GLN A 18 -2.98 -5.79 2.07
C GLN A 18 -2.13 -6.25 0.87
N GLU A 19 -2.69 -7.06 -0.02
CA GLU A 19 -2.03 -7.50 -1.26
C GLU A 19 -1.75 -6.33 -2.21
N CYS A 20 -2.73 -5.43 -2.41
CA CYS A 20 -2.59 -4.24 -3.22
C CYS A 20 -1.42 -3.36 -2.75
N VAL A 21 -1.34 -3.09 -1.44
CA VAL A 21 -0.25 -2.28 -0.86
C VAL A 21 1.10 -3.01 -0.95
N THR A 22 1.11 -4.33 -0.75
CA THR A 22 2.34 -5.14 -0.87
C THR A 22 2.86 -5.15 -2.31
N ALA A 23 1.96 -5.31 -3.30
CA ALA A 23 2.29 -5.21 -4.71
C ALA A 23 2.76 -3.80 -5.09
N TRP A 24 2.10 -2.77 -4.57
CA TRP A 24 2.50 -1.39 -4.81
C TRP A 24 3.92 -1.14 -4.29
N ASP A 25 4.22 -1.59 -3.08
CA ASP A 25 5.55 -1.45 -2.49
C ASP A 25 6.64 -2.07 -3.37
N ARG A 26 6.37 -3.28 -3.87
CA ARG A 26 7.24 -4.01 -4.79
C ARG A 26 7.49 -3.23 -6.08
N TRP A 27 6.44 -2.76 -6.77
CA TRP A 27 6.61 -2.05 -8.04
C TRP A 27 7.38 -0.75 -7.89
N LEU A 28 7.11 0.01 -6.83
CA LEU A 28 7.87 1.20 -6.49
C LEU A 28 9.34 0.89 -6.17
N THR A 29 9.61 -0.27 -5.56
CA THR A 29 10.98 -0.74 -5.33
C THR A 29 11.69 -1.09 -6.64
N GLU A 30 11.02 -1.74 -7.59
CA GLU A 30 11.57 -2.01 -8.93
C GLU A 30 11.82 -0.71 -9.71
N LEU A 31 10.88 0.24 -9.68
CA LEU A 31 11.07 1.57 -10.28
C LEU A 31 12.29 2.29 -9.71
N ARG A 32 12.52 2.20 -8.39
CA ARG A 32 13.72 2.79 -7.76
C ARG A 32 15.01 2.17 -8.29
N LYS A 33 15.04 0.85 -8.51
CA LYS A 33 16.22 0.14 -9.04
C LYS A 33 16.55 0.54 -10.48
N MET A 34 15.53 0.80 -11.30
CA MET A 34 15.70 1.22 -12.70
C MET A 34 16.33 2.61 -12.85
N GLY A 35 16.26 3.44 -11.81
CA GLY A 35 16.87 4.77 -11.78
C GLY A 35 16.04 5.86 -12.46
N GLN A 36 16.32 7.11 -12.11
CA GLN A 36 15.64 8.26 -12.69
C GLN A 36 16.04 8.45 -14.15
N GLY A 37 15.05 8.75 -15.01
CA GLY A 37 15.27 8.98 -16.44
C GLY A 37 15.31 7.74 -17.32
N CYS A 38 15.10 6.54 -16.75
CA CYS A 38 14.88 5.33 -17.55
C CYS A 38 13.56 5.44 -18.33
N VAL A 39 13.60 5.09 -19.62
CA VAL A 39 12.45 5.13 -20.55
C VAL A 39 12.31 3.83 -21.34
N SER A 40 12.79 2.71 -20.77
CA SER A 40 12.63 1.40 -21.38
C SER A 40 11.16 0.95 -21.37
N GLN A 41 10.81 -0.01 -22.23
CA GLN A 41 9.49 -0.63 -22.20
C GLN A 41 9.19 -1.23 -20.81
N GLU A 42 10.17 -1.91 -20.21
CA GLU A 42 10.07 -2.48 -18.87
C GLU A 42 9.75 -1.41 -17.81
N TYR A 43 10.38 -0.22 -17.90
CA TYR A 43 10.06 0.90 -17.03
C TYR A 43 8.61 1.35 -17.18
N HIS A 44 8.10 1.46 -18.40
CA HIS A 44 6.71 1.85 -18.66
C HIS A 44 5.71 0.82 -18.12
N GLU A 45 5.97 -0.47 -18.29
CA GLU A 45 5.13 -1.55 -17.77
C GLU A 45 5.12 -1.57 -16.23
N THR A 46 6.30 -1.42 -15.63
CA THR A 46 6.47 -1.35 -14.16
C THR A 46 5.76 -0.12 -13.59
N ARG A 47 5.87 1.03 -14.27
CA ARG A 47 5.18 2.27 -13.86
C ARG A 47 3.67 2.11 -13.94
N LYS A 48 3.16 1.53 -15.03
CA LYS A 48 1.73 1.26 -15.19
C LYS A 48 1.20 0.33 -14.09
N ALA A 49 1.96 -0.69 -13.71
CA ALA A 49 1.60 -1.57 -12.61
C ALA A 49 1.54 -0.82 -11.26
N ALA A 50 2.52 0.05 -10.99
CA ALA A 50 2.51 0.90 -9.79
C ALA A 50 1.32 1.87 -9.76
N ASP A 51 1.01 2.51 -10.89
CA ASP A 51 -0.12 3.46 -11.01
C ASP A 51 -1.46 2.76 -10.80
N TRP A 52 -1.61 1.52 -11.27
CA TRP A 52 -2.79 0.70 -11.00
C TRP A 52 -2.96 0.37 -9.52
N CYS A 53 -1.88 -0.03 -8.83
CA CYS A 53 -1.95 -0.26 -7.39
C CYS A 53 -2.27 1.02 -6.62
N GLN A 54 -1.74 2.17 -7.05
CA GLN A 54 -2.09 3.46 -6.44
C GLN A 54 -3.59 3.75 -6.58
N ALA A 55 -4.13 3.65 -7.78
CA ALA A 55 -5.56 3.92 -8.02
C ALA A 55 -6.47 3.00 -7.20
N GLN A 56 -6.11 1.70 -7.10
CA GLN A 56 -6.84 0.75 -6.28
C GLN A 56 -6.71 1.06 -4.77
N TRP A 57 -5.53 1.48 -4.32
CA TRP A 57 -5.32 1.94 -2.94
C TRP A 57 -6.20 3.15 -2.59
N GLU A 58 -6.35 4.14 -3.47
CA GLU A 58 -7.20 5.31 -3.25
C GLU A 58 -8.68 4.93 -3.07
N VAL A 59 -9.13 3.88 -3.77
CA VAL A 59 -10.47 3.28 -3.55
C VAL A 59 -10.56 2.67 -2.16
N TYR A 60 -9.58 1.87 -1.74
CA TYR A 60 -9.57 1.30 -0.40
C TYR A 60 -9.53 2.36 0.70
N GLN A 61 -8.73 3.41 0.54
CA GLN A 61 -8.69 4.54 1.46
C GLN A 61 -10.07 5.20 1.59
N THR A 62 -10.79 5.36 0.47
CA THR A 62 -12.16 5.87 0.46
C THR A 62 -13.11 4.93 1.20
N VAL A 63 -13.03 3.62 0.97
CA VAL A 63 -13.83 2.61 1.68
C VAL A 63 -13.57 2.66 3.19
N MET A 64 -12.30 2.73 3.61
CA MET A 64 -11.94 2.82 5.03
C MET A 64 -12.49 4.08 5.69
N ARG A 65 -12.40 5.22 5.01
CA ARG A 65 -12.99 6.48 5.46
C ARG A 65 -14.52 6.38 5.58
N GLN A 66 -15.21 5.87 4.56
CA GLN A 66 -16.68 5.88 4.53
C GLN A 66 -17.31 4.88 5.50
N PHE A 67 -16.77 3.65 5.61
CA PHE A 67 -17.39 2.59 6.40
C PHE A 67 -16.86 2.50 7.83
N TYR A 68 -15.62 2.93 8.07
CA TYR A 68 -14.99 2.84 9.39
C TYR A 68 -14.65 4.20 10.00
N GLY A 69 -14.73 5.30 9.23
CA GLY A 69 -14.36 6.63 9.71
C GLY A 69 -12.87 6.77 10.01
N ILE A 70 -12.02 5.97 9.36
CA ILE A 70 -10.56 5.96 9.58
C ILE A 70 -9.84 6.42 8.33
N ASP A 71 -9.00 7.43 8.47
CA ASP A 71 -8.10 7.92 7.43
C ASP A 71 -6.77 7.17 7.49
N TYR A 72 -6.68 6.12 6.70
CA TYR A 72 -5.46 5.35 6.52
C TYR A 72 -4.61 5.89 5.37
N HIS A 73 -3.30 5.78 5.52
CA HIS A 73 -2.28 6.21 4.56
C HIS A 73 -1.29 5.07 4.33
N PHE A 74 -0.83 4.93 3.08
CA PHE A 74 0.33 4.10 2.79
C PHE A 74 1.60 4.79 3.28
N SER A 75 2.37 4.09 4.11
CA SER A 75 3.66 4.55 4.63
C SER A 75 4.75 3.55 4.24
N ARG A 76 5.87 4.04 3.71
CA ARG A 76 7.03 3.22 3.35
C ARG A 76 8.35 3.93 3.61
N THR A 77 9.36 3.15 3.97
CA THR A 77 10.76 3.56 4.15
C THR A 77 11.67 2.48 3.54
N ASP A 78 12.98 2.64 3.70
CA ASP A 78 13.95 1.57 3.37
C ASP A 78 13.94 0.42 4.39
N GLU A 79 13.26 0.59 5.53
CA GLU A 79 13.21 -0.39 6.64
C GLU A 79 11.87 -1.12 6.72
N TYR A 80 10.76 -0.48 6.31
CA TYR A 80 9.43 -1.08 6.41
C TYR A 80 8.46 -0.50 5.38
N PHE A 81 7.29 -1.12 5.26
CA PHE A 81 6.12 -0.51 4.64
C PHE A 81 4.84 -0.98 5.33
N GLY A 82 3.74 -0.28 5.09
CA GLY A 82 2.43 -0.68 5.61
C GLY A 82 1.40 0.44 5.53
N VAL A 83 0.33 0.28 6.30
CA VAL A 83 -0.79 1.21 6.32
C VAL A 83 -1.03 1.69 7.75
N CYS A 84 -1.07 3.01 7.94
CA CYS A 84 -1.27 3.64 9.25
C CYS A 84 -2.07 4.94 9.14
N THR A 85 -2.59 5.43 10.26
CA THR A 85 -3.20 6.77 10.32
C THR A 85 -2.14 7.86 10.16
N GLU A 86 -2.57 9.09 9.92
CA GLU A 86 -1.70 10.27 9.97
C GLU A 86 -0.86 10.27 11.26
N GLY A 87 0.43 10.64 11.15
CA GLY A 87 1.40 10.58 12.26
C GLY A 87 2.00 9.19 12.53
N GLY A 88 1.48 8.12 11.93
CA GLY A 88 2.07 6.76 12.06
C GLY A 88 1.83 6.09 13.41
N GLU A 89 0.85 6.57 14.19
CA GLU A 89 0.55 6.09 15.54
C GLU A 89 -0.27 4.79 15.53
N ASP A 90 -1.21 4.63 14.59
CA ASP A 90 -2.11 3.48 14.53
C ASP A 90 -1.97 2.69 13.22
N TRP A 91 -1.28 1.55 13.29
CA TRP A 91 -1.02 0.68 12.13
C TRP A 91 -2.15 -0.30 11.88
N LEU A 92 -2.66 -0.37 10.66
CA LEU A 92 -3.50 -1.47 10.20
C LEU A 92 -2.66 -2.74 10.05
N PHE A 93 -1.53 -2.62 9.34
CA PHE A 93 -0.48 -3.64 9.28
C PHE A 93 0.86 -2.97 8.95
N LYS A 94 1.96 -3.59 9.39
CA LYS A 94 3.33 -3.16 9.10
C LYS A 94 4.15 -4.38 8.73
N VAL A 95 4.94 -4.27 7.67
CA VAL A 95 5.86 -5.29 7.17
C VAL A 95 7.28 -4.73 7.28
N GLU A 96 8.10 -5.36 8.12
CA GLU A 96 9.53 -5.04 8.22
C GLU A 96 10.27 -5.64 7.03
N ARG A 97 11.21 -4.88 6.46
CA ARG A 97 12.12 -5.35 5.42
C ARG A 97 13.28 -6.06 6.11
N GLY A 98 13.59 -7.29 5.70
CA GLY A 98 14.80 -7.97 6.16
C GLY A 98 16.05 -7.20 5.73
N LYS A 99 17.07 -7.16 6.59
CA LYS A 99 18.41 -6.70 6.22
C LYS A 99 19.04 -7.65 5.20
#